data_AF-A0A849QMB2-F1
#
_entry.id   AF-A0A849QMB2-F1
#
_cell.length_a   1.000
_cell.length_b   1.000
_cell.length_c   1.000
_cell.angle_alpha   90.00
_cell.angle_beta   90.00
_cell.angle_gamma   90.00
#
_symmetry.space_group_name_H-M   'P 1'
#
loop_
_entity.id
_entity.type
_entity.pdbx_description
1 polymer ?
#
loop_
_entity_poly.entity_id
_entity_poly.type
_entity_poly.pdbx_seq_one_letter_code
_entity_poly.pdbx_strand_id
1 'polypeptide(L)' 'MEIEELVKKIDAKSLREEAKKRDIPTRCVTKLNLAKALPSDVVEELAKKSGK' A
#
# COMPACT_ATOMS: atom_id res chain seq x y z
N MET A 1 10.83 -8.43 -5.04
CA MET A 1 9.96 -7.52 -5.82
C MET A 1 10.24 -6.11 -5.34
N GLU A 2 10.39 -5.16 -6.26
CA GLU A 2 10.44 -3.75 -5.86
C GLU A 2 9.07 -3.30 -5.35
N ILE A 3 9.06 -2.46 -4.31
CA ILE A 3 7.82 -1.88 -3.73
C ILE A 3 7.01 -1.19 -4.84
N GLU A 4 7.66 -0.61 -5.84
CA GLU A 4 7.00 0.04 -6.99
C GLU A 4 6.14 -0.91 -7.81
N GLU A 5 6.59 -2.16 -8.01
CA GLU A 5 5.82 -3.16 -8.74
C GLU A 5 4.64 -3.69 -7.92
N LEU A 6 4.85 -3.86 -6.61
CA LEU A 6 3.78 -4.27 -5.69
C LEU A 6 2.68 -3.19 -5.64
N VAL A 7 3.05 -1.92 -5.53
CA VAL A 7 2.11 -0.78 -5.51
C VAL A 7 1.27 -0.66 -6.77
N LYS A 8 1.82 -1.03 -7.93
CA LYS A 8 1.07 -1.07 -9.18
C LYS A 8 -0.03 -2.14 -9.16
N LYS A 9 0.20 -3.27 -8.49
CA LYS A 9 -0.75 -4.38 -8.37
C LYS A 9 -1.77 -4.22 -7.24
N ILE A 10 -1.46 -3.44 -6.20
CA ILE A 10 -2.35 -3.20 -5.06
C ILE A 10 -3.39 -2.15 -5.40
N ASP A 11 -4.65 -2.35 -5.02
CA ASP A 11 -5.67 -1.33 -5.13
C ASP A 11 -5.40 -0.10 -4.22
N ALA A 12 -5.59 1.11 -4.75
CA ALA A 12 -5.33 2.33 -4.00
C ALA A 12 -6.23 2.50 -2.77
N LYS A 13 -7.44 1.94 -2.80
CA LYS A 13 -8.38 1.95 -1.69
C LYS A 13 -7.87 1.06 -0.56
N SER A 14 -7.47 -0.18 -0.86
CA SER A 14 -6.94 -1.11 0.14
C SER A 14 -5.68 -0.57 0.82
N LEU A 15 -4.79 0.03 0.04
CA LEU A 15 -3.56 0.65 0.55
C LEU A 15 -3.87 1.84 1.47
N ARG A 16 -4.90 2.65 1.14
CA ARG A 16 -5.38 3.75 1.97
C ARG A 16 -6.09 3.31 3.25
N GLU A 17 -6.90 2.26 3.19
CA GLU A 17 -7.57 1.72 4.37
C GLU A 17 -6.56 1.17 5.37
N GLU A 18 -5.55 0.44 4.91
CA GLU A 18 -4.51 -0.11 5.77
C GLU A 18 -3.62 0.98 6.36
N ALA A 19 -3.29 2.01 5.58
CA ALA A 19 -2.62 3.21 6.07
C ALA A 19 -3.46 3.93 7.14
N LYS A 20 -4.77 4.09 6.91
CA LYS A 20 -5.68 4.76 7.85
C LYS A 20 -5.85 3.98 9.16
N LYS A 21 -5.88 2.64 9.12
CA LYS A 21 -5.90 1.78 10.32
C LYS A 21 -4.65 1.95 11.19
N ARG A 22 -3.53 2.33 10.58
CA ARG A 22 -2.22 2.50 11.23
C ARG A 22 -1.92 3.97 11.56
N ASP A 23 -2.92 4.83 11.46
CA ASP A 23 -2.79 6.27 11.67
C ASP A 23 -1.76 6.95 10.74
N ILE A 24 -1.52 6.36 9.56
CA ILE A 24 -0.61 6.91 8.55
C ILE A 24 -1.37 7.98 7.76
N PRO A 25 -0.81 9.20 7.58
CA PRO A 25 -1.46 10.27 6.84
C PRO A 25 -1.65 9.87 5.38
N THR A 26 -2.92 9.74 4.97
CA THR A 26 -3.33 9.38 3.61
C THR A 26 -3.66 10.61 2.73
N ARG A 27 -3.66 11.81 3.32
CA ARG A 27 -4.03 13.07 2.66
C ARG A 27 -2.83 13.63 1.89
N CYS A 28 -3.03 13.94 0.60
CA CYS A 28 -2.03 14.58 -0.28
C CYS A 28 -0.74 13.76 -0.52
N VAL A 29 -0.71 12.47 -0.18
CA VAL A 29 0.43 11.57 -0.44
C VAL A 29 0.18 10.67 -1.65
N THR A 30 1.25 10.37 -2.38
CA THR A 30 1.21 9.45 -3.53
C THR A 30 1.05 8.01 -3.05
N LYS A 31 0.46 7.16 -3.91
CA LYS A 31 0.28 5.73 -3.64
C LYS A 31 1.60 5.02 -3.29
N LEU A 32 2.69 5.48 -3.91
CA LEU A 32 4.04 4.99 -3.68
C LEU A 32 4.57 5.40 -2.30
N ASN A 33 4.41 6.66 -1.90
CA ASN A 33 4.75 7.10 -0.54
C ASN A 33 3.93 6.37 0.51
N LEU A 34 2.64 6.13 0.23
CA LEU A 34 1.77 5.41 1.14
C LEU A 34 2.23 3.96 1.36
N ALA A 35 2.73 3.31 0.32
CA ALA A 35 3.29 1.97 0.42
C ALA A 35 4.67 1.94 1.06
N LYS A 36 5.51 2.95 0.82
CA LYS A 36 6.80 3.08 1.52
C LYS A 36 6.62 3.38 3.01
N ALA A 37 5.52 4.03 3.39
CA ALA A 37 5.17 4.29 4.78
C ALA A 37 4.58 3.04 5.48
N LEU A 38 4.06 2.08 4.71
CA LEU A 38 3.60 0.81 5.23
C LEU A 38 4.78 -0.18 5.36
N PRO A 39 4.72 -1.11 6.34
CA PRO A 39 5.69 -2.19 6.43
C PRO A 39 5.65 -3.04 5.15
N SER A 40 6.81 -3.51 4.70
CA SER A 40 6.96 -4.33 3.49
C SER A 40 6.06 -5.57 3.51
N ASP A 41 5.96 -6.23 4.66
CA ASP A 41 5.12 -7.42 4.89
C ASP A 41 3.65 -7.16 4.52
N VAL A 42 3.15 -5.97 4.84
CA VAL A 42 1.77 -5.55 4.63
C VAL A 42 1.52 -5.20 3.18
N VAL A 43 2.49 -4.54 2.53
CA VAL A 43 2.44 -4.23 1.10
C VAL A 43 2.44 -5.53 0.30
N GLU A 44 3.25 -6.52 0.69
CA GLU A 44 3.27 -7.84 0.06
C GLU A 44 1.96 -8.62 0.27
N GLU A 45 1.42 -8.63 1.50
CA GLU A 45 0.11 -9.23 1.80
C GLU A 45 -1.02 -8.60 0.98
N LEU A 46 -1.06 -7.27 0.90
CA LEU A 46 -2.03 -6.54 0.09
C LEU A 46 -1.86 -6.83 -1.39
N ALA A 47 -0.63 -6.97 -1.89
CA ALA A 47 -0.37 -7.30 -3.28
C ALA A 47 -0.82 -8.72 -3.63
N LYS A 48 -0.59 -9.68 -2.71
CA LYS A 48 -1.08 -11.06 -2.85
C LYS A 48 -2.60 -11.15 -2.80
N LYS A 49 -3.26 -10.35 -1.96
CA LYS A 49 -4.74 -10.28 -1.89
C LYS A 49 -5.38 -9.56 -3.09
N SER A 50 -4.70 -8.55 -3.62
CA SER A 50 -5.21 -7.71 -4.71
C SER A 50 -4.88 -8.28 -6.09
N GLY A 51 -3.90 -9.18 -6.19
CA GLY A 51 -3.57 -9.92 -7.41
C GLY A 51 -4.63 -10.98 -7.72
N LYS A 52 -5.71 -10.55 -8.37
CA LYS A 52 -6.58 -11.43 -9.16
C LYS A 52 -6.13 -11.39 -10.61
#